data_AF-A0AAE0B6Q3-F1
#
_entry.id   AF-A0AAE0B6Q3-F1
#
_cell.length_a   1.000
_cell.length_b   1.000
_cell.length_c   1.000
_cell.angle_alpha   90.00
_cell.angle_beta   90.00
_cell.angle_gamma   90.00
#
_symmetry.space_group_name_H-M   'P 1'
#
loop_
_entity.id
_entity.type
_entity.pdbx_description
1 polymer ?
#
loop_
_entity_poly.entity_id
_entity_poly.type
_entity_poly.pdbx_seq_one_letter_code
_entity_poly.pdbx_strand_id
1 'polypeptide(L)'
;MSPSNLQLATAECDGLLRQGVFWQVGVHPNDRHKTTFCLPNAHYQWTVLPFGLKTAISLFQKAVTRIFHPLVHSALLYIYDILLFSPDELSHARFLQHFHDILYQYGIMLFDKKSMVSQLEIDFLGMHISNGQYHPRPHPA
;
A
#
# COMPACT_ATOMS: atom_id res chain seq x y z
N MET A 1 -34.78 13.13 2.42
CA MET A 1 -35.01 11.77 2.93
C MET A 1 -33.64 11.18 3.29
N SER A 2 -33.56 10.57 4.46
CA SER A 2 -32.37 10.04 5.18
C SER A 2 -31.74 8.81 4.48
N PRO A 3 -30.68 8.18 5.02
CA PRO A 3 -29.25 8.40 4.82
C PRO A 3 -28.61 7.21 4.06
N SER A 4 -28.04 7.43 2.88
CA SER A 4 -27.48 6.32 2.07
C SER A 4 -26.11 6.65 1.53
N ASN A 5 -25.16 6.88 2.44
CA ASN A 5 -23.72 6.89 2.14
C ASN A 5 -23.15 5.52 2.54
N LEU A 6 -23.54 4.45 1.84
CA LEU A 6 -22.80 3.20 1.92
C LEU A 6 -21.47 3.42 1.19
N GLN A 7 -20.42 3.78 1.93
CA GLN A 7 -19.07 3.80 1.39
C GLN A 7 -18.48 2.41 1.61
N LEU A 8 -18.46 1.60 0.56
CA LEU A 8 -17.73 0.33 0.61
C LEU A 8 -16.26 0.65 0.58
N ALA A 9 -15.57 0.17 1.60
CA ALA A 9 -14.15 0.30 1.77
C ALA A 9 -13.50 -1.06 1.56
N THR A 10 -12.34 -1.04 0.93
CA THR A 10 -11.41 -2.16 0.93
C THR A 10 -10.08 -1.60 1.37
N ALA A 11 -9.68 -1.93 2.59
CA ALA A 11 -8.33 -1.70 3.03
C ALA A 11 -7.58 -2.96 2.68
N GLU A 12 -6.68 -2.78 1.74
CA GLU A 12 -5.61 -3.71 1.58
C GLU A 12 -4.44 -3.13 2.35
N CYS A 13 -4.39 -3.52 3.63
CA CYS A 13 -3.11 -3.68 4.29
C CYS A 13 -3.22 -4.28 5.68
N ASP A 14 -2.11 -4.86 6.12
CA ASP A 14 -1.47 -4.39 7.36
C ASP A 14 -0.07 -5.03 7.46
N GLY A 15 0.95 -4.25 7.12
CA GLY A 15 2.35 -4.64 7.15
C GLY A 15 2.85 -4.90 8.57
N LEU A 16 2.60 -6.09 9.13
CA LEU A 16 3.44 -6.57 10.21
C LEU A 16 4.70 -7.21 9.60
N LEU A 17 5.73 -6.38 9.45
CA LEU A 17 7.13 -6.80 9.36
C LEU A 17 7.41 -7.94 8.36
N ARG A 18 7.26 -7.69 7.05
CA ARG A 18 8.01 -8.48 6.08
C ARG A 18 8.73 -7.59 5.09
N GLN A 19 10.03 -7.80 5.06
CA GLN A 19 10.99 -7.04 4.29
C GLN A 19 10.71 -7.05 2.76
N GLY A 20 9.75 -7.84 2.28
CA GLY A 20 9.47 -7.98 0.85
C GLY A 20 8.92 -6.73 0.16
N VAL A 21 8.23 -5.83 0.85
CA VAL A 21 7.53 -4.71 0.18
C VAL A 21 8.49 -3.72 -0.47
N PHE A 22 9.59 -3.35 0.21
CA PHE A 22 10.61 -2.50 -0.40
C PHE A 22 11.38 -3.22 -1.51
N TRP A 23 11.53 -4.55 -1.40
CA TRP A 23 12.22 -5.34 -2.42
C TRP A 23 11.49 -5.39 -3.76
N GLN A 24 10.24 -4.92 -3.83
CA GLN A 24 9.52 -4.75 -5.10
C GLN A 24 10.04 -3.54 -5.92
N VAL A 25 10.81 -2.64 -5.31
CA VAL A 25 11.38 -1.47 -5.99
C VAL A 25 12.86 -1.71 -6.32
N GLY A 26 13.20 -1.67 -7.60
CA GLY A 26 14.57 -1.83 -8.07
C GLY A 26 15.47 -0.62 -7.77
N VAL A 27 16.72 -0.86 -7.42
CA VAL A 27 17.77 0.17 -7.36
C VAL A 27 18.42 0.31 -8.72
N HIS A 28 18.46 1.55 -9.23
CA HIS A 28 19.09 1.87 -10.51
C HIS A 28 20.55 1.36 -10.53
N PRO A 29 21.02 0.70 -11.62
CA PRO A 29 22.35 0.09 -11.66
C PRO A 29 23.50 1.02 -11.21
N ASN A 30 23.44 2.30 -11.59
CA ASN A 30 24.46 3.29 -11.23
C ASN A 30 24.50 3.63 -9.73
N ASP A 31 23.43 3.36 -8.98
CA ASP A 31 23.33 3.66 -7.55
C ASP A 31 23.55 2.44 -6.65
N ARG A 32 23.61 1.22 -7.21
CA ARG A 32 23.72 -0.03 -6.44
C ARG A 32 24.95 -0.06 -5.53
N HIS A 33 26.08 0.47 -6.00
CA HIS A 33 27.32 0.53 -5.22
C HIS A 33 27.18 1.31 -3.89
N LYS A 34 26.22 2.24 -3.79
CA LYS A 34 25.93 2.99 -2.55
C LYS A 34 25.25 2.14 -1.48
N THR A 35 24.73 0.97 -1.88
CA THR A 35 24.05 0.00 -1.01
C THR A 35 24.93 -1.21 -0.70
N THR A 36 26.25 -1.08 -0.86
CA THR A 36 27.18 -2.18 -0.63
C THR A 36 27.22 -2.58 0.85
N PHE A 37 27.27 -3.88 1.11
CA PHE A 37 27.52 -4.47 2.42
C PHE A 37 28.61 -5.55 2.32
N CYS A 38 29.31 -5.76 3.43
CA CYS A 38 30.46 -6.67 3.48
C CYS A 38 30.10 -7.93 4.27
N LEU A 39 30.44 -9.08 3.70
CA LEU A 39 30.62 -10.33 4.44
C LEU A 39 32.14 -10.54 4.65
N PRO A 40 32.58 -11.38 5.60
CA PRO A 40 34.00 -11.55 5.92
C PRO A 40 34.93 -11.85 4.72
N ASN A 41 34.39 -12.42 3.64
CA ASN A 41 35.14 -12.82 2.45
C ASN A 41 34.60 -12.22 1.13
N ALA A 42 33.62 -11.30 1.14
CA ALA A 42 33.02 -10.79 -0.08
C ALA A 42 32.24 -9.47 0.11
N HIS A 43 32.08 -8.72 -0.98
CA HIS A 43 31.23 -7.55 -1.04
C HIS A 43 29.98 -7.83 -1.89
N TYR A 44 28.84 -7.41 -1.39
CA TYR A 44 27.55 -7.53 -2.07
C TYR A 44 26.89 -6.17 -2.14
N GLN A 45 26.08 -5.96 -3.18
CA GLN A 45 25.29 -4.76 -3.34
C GLN A 45 23.82 -5.15 -3.54
N TRP A 46 22.91 -4.30 -3.08
CA TRP A 46 21.49 -4.53 -3.30
C TRP A 46 21.10 -4.16 -4.74
N THR A 47 20.27 -5.00 -5.36
CA THR A 47 19.63 -4.71 -6.66
C THR A 47 18.22 -4.14 -6.51
N VAL A 48 17.64 -4.30 -5.32
CA VAL A 48 16.32 -3.83 -4.90
C VAL A 48 16.46 -3.01 -3.64
N LEU A 49 15.47 -2.18 -3.31
CA LEU A 49 15.56 -1.19 -2.24
C LEU A 49 15.74 -1.88 -0.86
N PRO A 50 16.89 -1.72 -0.20
CA PRO A 50 17.12 -2.35 1.10
C PRO A 50 16.47 -1.59 2.26
N PHE A 51 16.30 -2.30 3.38
CA PHE A 51 15.92 -1.72 4.67
C PHE A 51 17.07 -0.87 5.23
N GLY A 52 16.72 0.08 6.09
CA GLY A 52 17.69 0.94 6.77
C GLY A 52 18.18 2.13 5.95
N LEU A 53 17.83 2.24 4.66
CA LEU A 53 18.04 3.47 3.91
C LEU A 53 17.09 4.56 4.41
N LYS A 54 17.66 5.71 4.78
CA LYS A 54 16.90 6.90 5.19
C LYS A 54 15.85 7.33 4.15
N THR A 55 16.12 7.06 2.86
CA THR A 55 15.26 7.44 1.74
C THR A 55 14.33 6.33 1.27
N ALA A 56 14.37 5.12 1.85
CA ALA A 56 13.58 3.99 1.35
C ALA A 56 12.07 4.28 1.35
N ILE A 57 11.54 4.80 2.47
CA ILE A 57 10.11 5.12 2.60
C ILE A 57 9.67 6.13 1.55
N SER A 58 10.43 7.21 1.36
CA SER A 58 10.04 8.27 0.42
C SER A 58 10.15 7.82 -1.04
N LEU A 59 11.12 6.98 -1.37
CA LEU A 59 11.24 6.37 -2.69
C LEU A 59 10.10 5.39 -2.96
N PHE A 60 9.75 4.56 -1.98
CA PHE A 60 8.63 3.63 -2.09
C PHE A 60 7.31 4.37 -2.29
N GLN A 61 7.02 5.38 -1.47
CA GLN A 61 5.84 6.23 -1.60
C GLN A 61 5.76 6.86 -3.00
N LYS A 62 6.87 7.39 -3.53
CA LYS A 62 6.90 7.97 -4.88
C LYS A 62 6.57 6.94 -5.95
N ALA A 63 7.06 5.72 -5.82
CA ALA A 63 6.76 4.62 -6.74
C ALA A 63 5.27 4.26 -6.69
N VAL A 64 4.73 4.01 -5.49
CA VAL A 64 3.31 3.67 -5.27
C VAL A 64 2.40 4.78 -5.80
N THR A 65 2.65 6.04 -5.44
CA THR A 65 1.85 7.18 -5.93
C THR A 65 1.89 7.31 -7.45
N ARG A 66 3.01 6.99 -8.10
CA ARG A 66 3.10 7.03 -9.57
C ARG A 66 2.33 5.89 -10.23
N ILE A 67 2.42 4.68 -9.68
CA ILE A 67 1.78 3.48 -10.23
C ILE A 67 0.26 3.57 -10.08
N PHE A 68 -0.20 3.96 -8.89
CA PHE A 68 -1.63 4.10 -8.58
C PHE A 68 -2.17 5.51 -8.82
N HIS A 69 -1.43 6.37 -9.53
CA HIS A 69 -1.89 7.70 -9.92
C HIS A 69 -3.30 7.69 -10.57
N PRO A 70 -3.67 6.71 -11.43
CA PRO A 70 -5.03 6.65 -11.98
C PRO A 70 -6.13 6.49 -10.94
N LEU A 71 -5.81 5.99 -9.74
CA LEU A 71 -6.78 5.65 -8.69
C LEU A 71 -6.89 6.66 -7.55
N VAL A 72 -6.05 7.69 -7.51
CA VAL A 72 -5.92 8.61 -6.35
C VAL A 72 -7.20 9.38 -5.99
N HIS A 73 -8.17 9.47 -6.90
CA HIS A 73 -9.46 10.12 -6.62
C HIS A 73 -10.37 9.30 -5.69
N SER A 74 -10.16 7.98 -5.64
CA SER A 74 -10.97 7.02 -4.88
C SER A 74 -10.09 6.03 -4.10
N ALA A 75 -8.83 6.41 -3.88
CA ALA A 75 -7.86 5.64 -3.13
C ALA A 75 -7.03 6.54 -2.21
N LEU A 76 -6.81 6.09 -0.98
CA LEU A 76 -5.82 6.65 -0.06
C LEU A 76 -4.60 5.72 -0.04
N LEU A 77 -3.43 6.30 -0.32
CA LEU A 77 -2.16 5.58 -0.41
C LEU A 77 -1.21 6.14 0.64
N TYR A 78 -0.86 5.33 1.65
CA TYR A 78 0.06 5.73 2.70
C TYR A 78 1.14 4.68 2.94
N ILE A 79 2.37 4.99 2.53
CA ILE A 79 3.53 4.12 2.56
C ILE A 79 3.20 2.76 1.93
N TYR A 80 2.84 1.76 2.73
CA TYR A 80 2.44 0.43 2.29
C TYR A 80 0.94 0.23 2.25
N ASP A 81 0.19 1.04 3.00
CA ASP A 81 -1.24 0.91 3.23
C ASP A 81 -2.06 1.51 2.09
N ILE A 82 -2.95 0.70 1.51
CA ILE A 82 -3.83 1.09 0.41
C ILE A 82 -5.27 0.94 0.89
N LEU A 83 -6.02 2.03 0.80
CA LEU A 83 -7.45 2.05 1.09
C LEU A 83 -8.19 2.49 -0.16
N LEU A 84 -9.05 1.62 -0.67
CA LEU A 84 -9.90 1.82 -1.83
C LEU A 84 -11.33 2.04 -1.35
N PHE A 85 -12.00 3.10 -1.82
CA PHE A 85 -13.37 3.41 -1.39
C PHE A 85 -14.27 3.73 -2.58
N SER A 86 -15.52 3.31 -2.51
CA SER A 86 -16.51 3.55 -3.55
C SER A 86 -17.94 3.65 -2.97
N PRO A 87 -18.90 4.21 -3.71
CA PRO A 87 -20.26 4.46 -3.19
C PRO A 87 -21.22 3.27 -3.31
N ASP A 88 -20.90 2.25 -4.10
CA ASP A 88 -21.78 1.10 -4.35
C ASP A 88 -20.98 -0.15 -4.76
N GLU A 89 -21.53 -1.34 -4.54
CA GLU A 89 -20.84 -2.62 -4.77
C GLU A 89 -20.37 -2.80 -6.22
N LEU A 90 -21.16 -2.31 -7.18
CA LEU A 90 -20.91 -2.53 -8.60
C LEU A 90 -19.77 -1.63 -9.08
N SER A 91 -19.75 -0.37 -8.64
CA SER A 91 -18.61 0.53 -8.82
C SER A 91 -17.37 0.03 -8.08
N HIS A 92 -17.53 -0.54 -6.88
CA HIS A 92 -16.43 -1.14 -6.11
C HIS A 92 -15.76 -2.29 -6.85
N ALA A 93 -16.55 -3.22 -7.38
CA ALA A 93 -16.05 -4.38 -8.10
C ALA A 93 -15.26 -3.97 -9.36
N ARG A 94 -15.75 -2.97 -10.10
CA ARG A 94 -15.03 -2.41 -11.25
C ARG A 94 -13.73 -1.73 -10.84
N PHE A 95 -13.73 -1.05 -9.71
CA PHE A 95 -12.55 -0.38 -9.18
C PHE A 95 -11.49 -1.38 -8.72
N LEU A 96 -11.88 -2.44 -8.02
CA LEU A 96 -11.00 -3.55 -7.64
C LEU A 96 -10.39 -4.24 -8.87
N GLN A 97 -11.18 -4.45 -9.93
CA GLN A 97 -10.67 -5.02 -11.18
C GLN A 97 -9.57 -4.14 -11.77
N HIS A 98 -9.81 -2.83 -11.88
CA HIS A 98 -8.81 -1.89 -12.39
C HIS A 98 -7.54 -1.83 -11.52
N PHE A 99 -7.71 -1.92 -10.20
CA PHE A 99 -6.60 -2.01 -9.26
C PHE A 99 -5.78 -3.29 -9.47
N HIS A 100 -6.43 -4.45 -9.65
CA HIS A 100 -5.75 -5.71 -9.98
C HIS A 100 -5.04 -5.66 -11.33
N ASP A 101 -5.62 -5.01 -12.34
CA ASP A 101 -4.99 -4.86 -13.65
C ASP A 101 -3.68 -4.06 -13.54
N ILE A 102 -3.64 -2.99 -12.73
CA ILE A 102 -2.43 -2.22 -12.44
C ILE A 102 -1.39 -3.09 -11.72
N LEU A 103 -1.81 -3.85 -10.70
CA LEU A 103 -0.89 -4.75 -9.98
C LEU A 103 -0.25 -5.76 -10.92
N TYR A 104 -1.04 -6.37 -11.79
CA TYR A 104 -0.56 -7.32 -12.79
C TYR A 104 0.40 -6.68 -13.79
N GLN A 105 0.06 -5.48 -14.29
CA GLN A 105 0.89 -4.74 -15.24
C GLN A 105 2.28 -4.40 -14.68
N TYR A 106 2.35 -4.00 -13.41
CA TYR A 106 3.60 -3.61 -12.75
C TYR A 106 4.29 -4.76 -12.01
N GLY A 107 3.70 -5.95 -11.98
CA GLY A 107 4.23 -7.11 -11.26
C GLY A 107 4.28 -6.92 -9.74
N ILE A 108 3.37 -6.12 -9.18
CA ILE A 108 3.29 -5.86 -7.74
C ILE A 108 2.59 -7.05 -7.07
N MET A 109 3.17 -7.52 -5.97
CA MET A 109 2.61 -8.61 -5.18
C MET A 109 1.96 -8.07 -3.90
N LEU A 110 0.69 -8.41 -3.71
CA LEU A 110 -0.05 -8.16 -2.48
C LEU A 110 0.15 -9.29 -1.46
N PHE A 111 0.00 -8.98 -0.19
CA PHE A 111 0.01 -9.96 0.89
C PHE A 111 -1.41 -10.24 1.36
N ASP A 112 -1.96 -11.36 0.90
CA ASP A 112 -3.38 -11.74 1.06
C ASP A 112 -3.82 -12.05 2.50
N LYS A 113 -2.88 -12.25 3.44
CA LYS A 113 -3.23 -12.68 4.81
C LYS A 113 -3.95 -11.60 5.65
N LYS A 114 -4.08 -10.38 5.16
CA LYS A 114 -4.65 -9.24 5.89
C LYS A 114 -5.47 -8.26 5.03
N SER A 115 -5.74 -8.59 3.77
CA SER A 115 -6.66 -7.79 2.96
C SER A 115 -8.07 -7.90 3.52
N MET A 116 -8.75 -6.76 3.67
CA MET A 116 -10.16 -6.69 4.04
C MET A 116 -10.93 -6.11 2.86
N VAL A 117 -11.70 -6.95 2.17
CA VAL A 117 -12.44 -6.58 0.96
C VAL A 117 -13.92 -6.35 1.26
N SER A 118 -14.51 -5.35 0.61
CA SER A 118 -15.95 -5.00 0.68
C SER A 118 -16.49 -4.85 2.11
N GLN A 119 -15.85 -4.00 2.91
CA GLN A 119 -16.27 -3.70 4.28
C GLN A 119 -17.03 -2.37 4.34
N LEU A 120 -18.00 -2.26 5.26
CA LEU A 120 -18.73 -1.01 5.52
C LEU A 120 -18.04 -0.12 6.56
N GLU A 121 -17.20 -0.73 7.37
CA GLU A 121 -16.37 -0.08 8.38
C GLU A 121 -14.96 -0.64 8.30
N ILE A 122 -13.97 0.22 8.49
CA ILE A 122 -12.58 -0.21 8.34
C ILE A 122 -11.63 0.60 9.22
N ASP A 123 -10.64 -0.09 9.77
CA ASP A 123 -9.57 0.55 10.51
C ASP A 123 -8.41 0.83 9.56
N PHE A 124 -7.99 2.10 9.47
CA PHE A 124 -6.90 2.53 8.59
C PHE A 124 -6.06 3.60 9.30
N LEU A 125 -4.74 3.36 9.44
CA LEU A 125 -3.79 4.28 10.07
C LEU A 125 -4.19 4.76 11.48
N GLY A 126 -4.79 3.88 12.28
CA GLY A 126 -5.26 4.21 13.62
C GLY A 126 -6.58 5.00 13.66
N MET A 127 -7.25 5.16 12.52
CA MET A 127 -8.59 5.73 12.41
C MET A 127 -9.60 4.64 12.12
N HIS A 128 -10.74 4.68 12.80
CA HIS A 128 -11.92 3.90 12.45
C HIS A 128 -12.77 4.72 11.47
N ILE A 129 -13.00 4.18 10.28
CA ILE A 129 -13.73 4.82 9.19
C ILE A 129 -15.04 4.08 8.98
N SER A 130 -16.17 4.77 9.10
CA SER A 130 -17.50 4.19 8.87
C SER A 130 -18.49 5.26 8.42
N ASN A 131 -19.35 4.94 7.43
CA ASN A 131 -20.42 5.81 6.94
C ASN A 131 -19.99 7.26 6.61
N GLY A 132 -18.79 7.44 6.04
CA GLY A 132 -18.24 8.77 5.71
C GLY A 132 -17.77 9.59 6.91
N GLN A 133 -17.70 8.99 8.10
CA GLN A 133 -17.07 9.57 9.29
C GLN A 133 -15.78 8.86 9.62
N TYR A 134 -14.86 9.56 10.30
CA TYR A 134 -13.60 9.02 10.78
C TYR A 134 -13.38 9.41 12.23
N HIS A 135 -13.04 8.43 13.07
CA HIS A 135 -12.81 8.61 14.50
C HIS A 135 -11.47 8.00 14.90
N PRO A 136 -10.64 8.66 15.73
CA PRO A 136 -9.41 8.04 16.24
C PRO A 136 -9.73 6.76 17.02
N ARG A 137 -8.98 5.68 16.76
CA ARG A 137 -9.10 4.47 17.58
C ARG A 137 -8.53 4.72 18.97
N PRO A 138 -9.13 4.14 20.01
CA PRO A 138 -8.52 4.13 21.34
C PRO A 138 -7.16 3.44 21.28
N HIS A 139 -6.18 4.00 22.00
CA HIS A 139 -4.86 3.39 22.10
C HIS A 139 -4.99 2.03 22.81
N PRO A 140 -4.47 0.93 22.23
CA PRO A 140 -4.41 -0.34 22.95
C PRO A 140 -3.49 -0.15 24.16
N ALA A 141 -4.07 -0.33 25.36
CA ALA A 141 -3.36 -0.23 26.64
C ALA A 141 -2.34 -1.35 26.82
#